data_AF-A0A803SX08-F1
#
_entry.id   AF-A0A803SX08-F1
#
_cell.length_a   1.000
_cell.length_b   1.000
_cell.length_c   1.000
_cell.angle_alpha   90.00
_cell.angle_beta   90.00
_cell.angle_gamma   90.00
#
_symmetry.space_group_name_H-M   'P 1'
#
loop_
_entity.id
_entity.type
_entity.pdbx_description
1 polymer ?
#
loop_
_entity_poly.entity_id
_entity_poly.type
_entity_poly.pdbx_seq_one_letter_code
_entity_poly.pdbx_strand_id
1 'polypeptide(L)'
;MDYCPSTRVLLIGCKTDLRTDLSTLMELSHQKQVPVSYEQGCAVAKQLGAETYLECSAFTSEKSVHSIFRTAASICLNKPGPQTPKSPARSFPKRLLRLPSRSELISSTFKKEKAKSCSVM
;
A
#
# COMPACT_ATOMS: atom_id res chain seq x y z
N MET A 1 0.27 24.61 -12.70
CA MET A 1 0.08 23.47 -13.65
C MET A 1 -0.12 24.07 -15.04
N ASP A 2 0.76 24.99 -15.42
CA ASP A 2 0.39 26.04 -16.40
C ASP A 2 0.82 25.68 -17.83
N TYR A 3 1.74 24.72 -17.96
CA TYR A 3 2.28 24.28 -19.24
C TYR A 3 1.67 22.97 -19.74
N CYS A 4 1.26 22.08 -18.84
CA CYS A 4 0.83 20.73 -19.22
C CYS A 4 -0.29 20.16 -18.30
N PRO A 5 -1.44 20.86 -18.18
CA PRO A 5 -2.48 20.51 -17.22
C PRO A 5 -3.16 19.16 -17.47
N SER A 6 -3.18 18.68 -18.72
CA SER A 6 -3.84 17.42 -19.10
C SER A 6 -2.91 16.20 -19.06
N THR A 7 -1.65 16.36 -18.64
CA THR A 7 -0.68 15.28 -18.63
C THR A 7 -0.69 14.54 -17.31
N ARG A 8 -0.61 13.21 -17.39
CA ARG A 8 -0.53 12.36 -16.20
C ARG A 8 0.81 12.57 -15.51
N VAL A 9 0.78 12.67 -14.19
CA VAL A 9 1.96 12.91 -13.37
C VAL A 9 2.26 11.67 -12.54
N LEU A 10 3.53 11.25 -12.51
CA LEU A 10 4.04 10.24 -11.59
C LEU A 10 5.05 10.91 -10.66
N LEU A 11 4.97 10.63 -9.35
CA LEU A 11 5.95 11.11 -8.39
C LEU A 11 6.97 10.01 -8.13
N ILE A 12 8.26 10.34 -8.27
CA ILE A 12 9.36 9.38 -8.13
C ILE A 12 10.28 9.79 -6.97
N GLY A 13 10.45 8.92 -6.00
CA GLY A 13 11.46 9.03 -4.95
C GLY A 13 12.79 8.43 -5.40
N CYS A 14 13.85 9.24 -5.43
CA CYS A 14 15.18 8.81 -5.86
C CYS A 14 16.11 8.60 -4.65
N LYS A 15 17.20 7.85 -4.85
CA LYS A 15 18.28 7.63 -3.87
C LYS A 15 17.79 7.00 -2.57
N THR A 16 16.92 5.99 -2.65
CA THR A 16 16.36 5.33 -1.46
C THR A 16 17.38 4.62 -0.58
N ASP A 17 18.54 4.30 -1.13
CA ASP A 17 19.70 3.76 -0.41
C ASP A 17 20.19 4.70 0.72
N LEU A 18 20.05 6.01 0.54
CA LEU A 18 20.50 7.00 1.53
C LEU A 18 19.64 7.03 2.80
N ARG A 19 18.50 6.34 2.82
CA ARG A 19 17.69 6.21 4.05
C ARG A 19 18.41 5.44 5.16
N THR A 20 19.33 4.56 4.79
CA THR A 20 20.11 3.73 5.70
C THR A 20 21.58 4.16 5.77
N ASP A 21 21.98 5.17 5.00
CA ASP A 21 23.35 5.69 5.02
C ASP A 21 23.58 6.56 6.27
N LEU A 22 24.55 6.17 7.09
CA LEU A 22 24.81 6.84 8.37
C LEU A 22 25.28 8.28 8.17
N SER A 23 26.10 8.55 7.15
CA SER A 23 26.63 9.88 6.87
C SER A 23 25.50 10.85 6.52
N THR A 24 24.61 10.44 5.62
CA THR A 24 23.42 11.21 5.22
C THR A 24 22.48 11.44 6.41
N LEU A 25 22.26 10.42 7.24
CA LEU A 25 21.42 10.55 8.44
C LEU A 25 22.00 11.55 9.44
N MET A 26 23.32 11.55 9.67
CA MET A 26 23.98 12.53 10.54
C MET A 26 23.88 13.95 10.00
N GLU A 27 24.10 14.15 8.70
CA GLU A 27 23.99 15.45 8.05
C GLU A 27 22.57 16.02 8.16
N LEU A 28 21.55 15.21 7.83
CA LEU A 28 20.15 15.62 7.95
C LEU A 28 19.76 15.88 9.41
N SER A 29 20.28 15.09 10.35
CA SER A 29 20.04 15.31 11.78
C SER A 29 20.58 16.67 12.26
N HIS A 30 21.74 17.10 11.78
CA HIS A 30 22.28 18.44 12.07
C HIS A 30 21.33 19.55 11.59
N GLN A 31 20.62 19.31 10.49
CA GLN A 31 19.61 20.21 9.94
C GLN A 31 18.20 20.00 10.52
N LYS A 32 18.05 19.10 11.52
CA LYS A 32 16.77 18.68 12.11
C LYS A 32 15.78 18.10 11.08
N GLN A 33 16.30 17.44 10.06
CA GLN A 33 15.53 16.76 9.01
C GLN A 33 15.72 15.25 9.08
N VAL A 34 14.85 14.54 8.37
CA VAL A 34 14.92 13.08 8.19
C VAL A 34 14.71 12.75 6.71
N PRO A 35 15.26 11.63 6.21
CA PRO A 35 14.97 11.17 4.86
C PRO A 35 13.47 10.97 4.64
N VAL A 36 13.00 11.27 3.44
CA VAL A 36 11.59 11.08 3.07
C VAL A 36 11.23 9.60 3.14
N SER A 37 10.22 9.26 3.94
CA SER A 37 9.69 7.90 4.03
C SER A 37 8.78 7.57 2.85
N TYR A 38 8.55 6.27 2.62
CA TYR A 38 7.63 5.83 1.57
C TYR A 38 6.22 6.39 1.78
N GLU A 39 5.73 6.41 3.02
CA GLU A 39 4.40 6.93 3.37
C GLU A 39 4.28 8.43 3.09
N GLN A 40 5.32 9.21 3.42
CA GLN A 40 5.37 10.64 3.11
C GLN A 40 5.32 10.88 1.60
N GLY A 41 6.11 10.14 0.82
CA GLY A 41 6.08 10.22 -0.64
C GLY A 41 4.70 9.88 -1.22
N CYS A 42 4.04 8.85 -0.69
CA CYS A 42 2.66 8.51 -1.07
C CYS A 42 1.65 9.61 -0.74
N ALA A 43 1.79 10.26 0.42
CA ALA A 43 0.92 11.37 0.83
C ALA A 43 1.09 12.57 -0.11
N VAL A 44 2.34 12.92 -0.44
CA VAL A 44 2.65 14.01 -1.38
C VAL A 44 2.14 13.70 -2.78
N ALA A 45 2.30 12.45 -3.27
CA ALA A 45 1.77 12.05 -4.57
C ALA A 45 0.25 12.26 -4.66
N LYS A 46 -0.49 11.90 -3.60
CA LYS A 46 -1.94 12.15 -3.53
C LYS A 46 -2.27 13.63 -3.52
N GLN A 47 -1.51 14.42 -2.75
CA GLN A 47 -1.71 15.88 -2.66
C GLN A 47 -1.46 16.57 -4.01
N LEU A 48 -0.49 16.08 -4.80
CA LEU A 48 -0.16 16.61 -6.13
C LEU A 48 -1.09 16.09 -7.23
N GLY A 49 -2.00 15.15 -6.93
CA GLY A 49 -2.83 14.49 -7.94
C GLY A 49 -2.02 13.58 -8.88
N ALA A 50 -0.88 13.07 -8.43
CA ALA A 50 -0.09 12.10 -9.18
C ALA A 50 -0.81 10.74 -9.20
N GLU A 51 -0.68 10.01 -10.30
CA GLU A 51 -1.34 8.73 -10.52
C GLU A 51 -0.78 7.63 -9.61
N THR A 52 0.53 7.66 -9.35
CA THR A 52 1.19 6.78 -8.39
C THR A 52 2.48 7.40 -7.87
N TYR A 53 2.92 6.88 -6.73
CA TYR A 53 4.26 7.09 -6.19
C TYR A 53 5.11 5.83 -6.41
N LEU A 54 6.35 6.00 -6.86
CA LEU A 54 7.32 4.92 -7.05
C LEU A 54 8.69 5.35 -6.52
N GLU A 55 9.56 4.40 -6.20
CA GLU A 55 10.87 4.71 -5.65
C GLU A 55 11.98 3.83 -6.24
N CYS A 56 13.17 4.41 -6.41
CA CYS A 56 14.35 3.68 -6.88
C CYS A 56 15.64 4.13 -6.18
N SER A 57 16.62 3.23 -6.26
CA SER A 57 18.02 3.54 -6.05
C SER A 57 18.78 3.14 -7.30
N ALA A 58 19.23 4.14 -8.07
CA ALA A 58 20.11 3.90 -9.21
C ALA A 58 21.50 3.37 -8.78
N PHE A 59 21.90 3.65 -7.54
CA PHE A 59 23.20 3.23 -7.01
C PHE A 59 23.21 1.76 -6.59
N THR A 60 22.16 1.31 -5.90
CA THR A 60 22.14 -0.04 -5.30
C THR A 60 21.29 -1.05 -6.07
N SER A 61 20.37 -0.61 -6.93
CA SER A 61 19.42 -1.51 -7.58
C SER A 61 18.99 -1.05 -8.97
N GLU A 62 19.67 -1.53 -10.01
CA GLU A 62 19.24 -1.39 -11.40
C GLU A 62 17.80 -1.91 -11.59
N LYS A 63 17.44 -3.04 -10.94
CA LYS A 63 16.10 -3.62 -11.00
C LYS A 63 15.01 -2.62 -10.60
N SER A 64 15.28 -1.78 -9.59
CA SER A 64 14.32 -0.75 -9.15
C SER A 64 14.05 0.28 -10.24
N VAL A 65 15.10 0.72 -10.95
CA VAL A 65 15.00 1.68 -12.06
C VAL A 65 14.19 1.07 -13.21
N HIS A 66 14.51 -0.15 -13.63
CA HIS A 66 13.76 -0.86 -14.67
C HIS A 66 12.30 -1.07 -14.30
N SER A 67 12.00 -1.33 -13.02
CA SER A 67 10.62 -1.49 -12.55
C SER A 67 9.83 -0.18 -12.71
N ILE A 68 10.43 0.97 -12.36
CA ILE A 68 9.78 2.27 -12.51
C ILE A 68 9.42 2.54 -13.96
N PHE A 69 10.38 2.38 -14.89
CA PHE A 69 10.13 2.66 -16.29
C PHE A 69 9.13 1.69 -16.92
N ARG A 70 9.11 0.42 -16.49
CA ARG A 70 8.07 -0.53 -16.90
C ARG A 70 6.68 -0.10 -16.41
N THR A 71 6.56 0.32 -15.15
CA THR A 71 5.29 0.81 -14.61
C THR A 71 4.84 2.10 -15.32
N ALA A 72 5.76 3.03 -15.56
CA ALA A 72 5.48 4.26 -16.30
C ALA A 72 4.99 3.97 -17.73
N ALA A 73 5.69 3.09 -18.46
CA ALA A 73 5.28 2.68 -19.80
C ALA A 73 3.89 2.04 -19.79
N SER A 74 3.60 1.15 -18.84
CA SER A 74 2.28 0.53 -18.69
C SER A 74 1.18 1.56 -18.42
N ILE A 75 1.45 2.56 -17.59
CA ILE A 75 0.50 3.64 -17.29
C ILE A 75 0.21 4.47 -18.54
N CYS A 76 1.24 4.83 -19.29
CA CYS A 76 1.10 5.61 -20.53
C CYS A 76 0.30 4.86 -21.62
N LEU A 77 0.51 3.54 -21.74
CA LEU A 77 -0.16 2.71 -22.76
C LEU A 77 -1.60 2.35 -22.37
N ASN A 78 -1.89 2.20 -21.07
CA ASN A 78 -3.23 1.89 -20.61
C ASN A 78 -4.13 3.13 -20.68
N LYS A 79 -5.31 2.96 -21.27
CA LYS A 79 -6.38 3.97 -21.23
C LYS A 79 -6.74 4.19 -19.75
N PRO A 80 -6.92 5.43 -19.27
CA PRO A 80 -7.27 5.64 -17.88
C PRO A 80 -8.68 5.08 -17.68
N GLY A 81 -8.76 3.88 -17.10
CA GLY A 81 -10.02 3.36 -16.60
C GLY A 81 -10.49 4.23 -15.43
N PRO A 82 -11.79 4.25 -15.11
CA PRO A 82 -12.28 4.95 -13.94
C PRO A 82 -11.49 4.46 -12.71
N GLN A 83 -10.82 5.39 -12.03
CA GLN A 83 -10.12 5.15 -10.77
C GLN A 83 -11.18 4.73 -9.76
N THR A 84 -11.40 3.42 -9.59
CA THR A 84 -12.19 2.95 -8.47
C THR A 84 -11.41 3.31 -7.20
N PRO A 85 -12.05 3.96 -6.21
CA PRO A 85 -11.37 4.26 -4.96
C PRO A 85 -10.86 2.93 -4.41
N LYS A 86 -9.54 2.81 -4.20
CA LYS A 86 -8.95 1.69 -3.47
C LYS A 86 -9.64 1.69 -2.11
N SER A 87 -10.57 0.75 -1.93
CA SER A 87 -11.32 0.57 -0.70
C SER A 87 -10.31 0.52 0.46
N PRO A 88 -10.58 1.19 1.59
CA PRO A 88 -9.69 1.12 2.73
C PRO A 88 -9.49 -0.36 3.06
N ALA A 89 -8.23 -0.74 3.28
CA ALA A 89 -7.89 -2.09 3.71
C ALA A 89 -8.89 -2.50 4.79
N ARG A 90 -9.62 -3.60 4.57
CA ARG A 90 -10.52 -4.19 5.55
C ARG A 90 -9.72 -4.37 6.83
N SER A 91 -9.87 -3.45 7.78
CA SER A 91 -9.50 -3.71 9.17
C SER A 91 -10.27 -4.96 9.55
N PHE A 92 -9.57 -6.07 9.69
CA PHE A 92 -10.14 -7.26 10.30
C PHE A 92 -10.76 -6.82 11.63
N PRO A 93 -12.06 -7.05 11.87
CA PRO A 93 -12.63 -6.75 13.17
C PRO A 93 -11.89 -7.62 14.20
N LYS A 94 -11.24 -6.99 15.18
CA LYS A 94 -10.57 -7.66 16.31
C LYS A 94 -11.53 -8.50 17.20
N ARG A 95 -12.76 -8.74 16.76
CA ARG A 95 -13.83 -9.43 17.50
C ARG A 95 -13.80 -10.95 17.37
N LEU A 96 -12.97 -11.51 16.47
CA LEU A 96 -12.89 -12.96 16.22
C LEU A 96 -11.79 -13.71 16.99
N LEU A 97 -11.14 -13.07 17.97
CA LEU A 97 -10.11 -13.71 18.81
C LEU A 97 -10.63 -14.40 20.08
N ARG A 98 -11.95 -14.57 20.26
CA ARG A 98 -12.47 -15.49 21.29
C ARG A 98 -12.85 -16.83 20.67
N LEU A 99 -11.84 -17.68 20.48
CA LEU A 99 -12.08 -19.12 20.43
C LEU A 99 -12.20 -19.63 21.87
N PRO A 100 -13.31 -20.29 22.25
CA PRO A 100 -13.40 -20.96 23.54
C PRO A 100 -12.40 -22.12 23.59
N SER A 101 -11.87 -22.38 24.79
CA SER A 101 -10.86 -23.42 24.98
C SER A 101 -11.48 -24.81 24.72
N ARG A 102 -10.64 -25.76 24.31
CA ARG A 102 -11.02 -27.13 23.92
C ARG A 102 -11.84 -27.89 24.98
N SER A 103 -11.85 -27.41 26.21
CA SER A 103 -12.60 -27.93 27.36
C SER A 103 -14.12 -27.68 27.27
N GLU A 104 -14.57 -26.61 26.61
CA GLU A 104 -16.00 -26.25 26.54
C GLU A 104 -16.77 -26.99 25.43
N LEU A 105 -16.07 -27.57 24.45
CA LEU A 105 -16.70 -28.25 23.31
C LEU A 105 -17.24 -29.65 23.63
N ILE A 106 -16.88 -30.24 24.79
CA ILE A 106 -17.16 -31.65 25.10
C ILE A 106 -18.46 -31.81 25.92
N SER A 107 -19.02 -30.75 26.52
CA SER A 107 -20.19 -30.89 27.40
C SER A 107 -21.56 -30.70 26.73
N SER A 108 -21.63 -30.26 25.47
CA SER A 108 -22.91 -29.94 24.81
C SER A 108 -23.40 -30.98 23.80
N THR A 109 -22.66 -32.08 23.59
CA THR A 109 -23.23 -33.27 22.96
C THR A 109 -24.15 -33.94 23.96
N PHE A 110 -25.44 -33.57 23.97
CA PHE A 110 -26.61 -34.44 24.19
C PHE A 110 -27.86 -33.56 24.36
N LYS A 111 -28.93 -33.92 23.61
CA LYS A 111 -30.32 -33.38 23.56
C LYS A 111 -30.56 -32.40 22.39
N LYS A 112 -30.97 -32.86 21.20
CA LYS A 112 -32.30 -33.37 20.75
C LYS A 112 -33.27 -32.23 20.38
N GLU A 113 -33.48 -32.02 19.06
CA GLU A 113 -34.79 -32.03 18.34
C GLU A 113 -34.92 -31.02 17.16
N LYS A 114 -35.41 -31.57 16.02
CA LYS A 114 -36.05 -31.02 14.79
C LYS A 114 -35.99 -29.52 14.42
N ALA A 115 -35.65 -29.21 13.15
CA ALA A 115 -36.62 -29.02 12.04
C ALA A 115 -36.04 -28.35 10.76
N LYS A 116 -36.44 -28.92 9.60
CA LYS A 116 -36.88 -28.34 8.30
C LYS A 116 -35.95 -27.47 7.41
N SER A 117 -35.54 -28.11 6.31
CA SER A 117 -35.46 -27.69 4.88
C SER A 117 -35.54 -26.19 4.49
N CYS A 118 -34.59 -25.75 3.66
CA CYS A 118 -34.84 -24.96 2.44
C CYS A 118 -33.67 -25.09 1.45
N SER A 119 -33.98 -25.34 0.17
CA SER A 119 -33.06 -25.25 -0.98
C SER A 119 -33.08 -23.85 -1.58
N VAL A 120 -31.95 -23.37 -2.11
CA VAL A 120 -31.84 -22.09 -2.82
C VAL A 120 -31.71 -22.38 -4.33
N MET A 121 -32.45 -21.59 -5.11
CA MET A 121 -32.54 -21.56 -6.58
C MET A 121 -31.21 -21.37 -7.30
#